data_AF-A0A6J1EZJ3-F1
#
_entry.id   AF-A0A6J1EZJ3-F1
#
_cell.length_a   1.000
_cell.length_b   1.000
_cell.length_c   1.000
_cell.angle_alpha   90.00
_cell.angle_beta   90.00
_cell.angle_gamma   90.00
#
_symmetry.space_group_name_H-M   'P 1'
#
loop_
_entity.id
_entity.type
_entity.pdbx_description
1 polymer ?
#
loop_
_entity_poly.entity_id
_entity_poly.type
_entity_poly.pdbx_seq_one_letter_code
_entity_poly.pdbx_strand_id
1 'polypeptide(L)'
;MSLFFTTLFTTIDGSIFKDPPITVNTTNVLKSHNQLTIHCKSGDDDLGIHQLPFLGGYAFTFRPNFWGSTQFYCTFQWPGFSQYFDIYKDNRDRMKCNKTLCLWIVGEQ
;
A
#
# COMPACT_ATOMS: atom_id res chain seq x y z
N MET A 1 15.38 28.40 -39.24
CA MET A 1 15.55 26.94 -39.37
C MET A 1 15.14 26.34 -38.02
N SER A 2 13.84 26.06 -37.86
CA SER A 2 13.26 25.59 -36.60
C SER A 2 13.25 24.07 -36.59
N LEU A 3 13.75 23.46 -35.52
CA LEU A 3 13.58 22.03 -35.28
C LEU A 3 12.43 21.85 -34.30
N PHE A 4 11.27 21.46 -34.83
CA PHE A 4 10.14 20.97 -34.05
C PHE A 4 10.38 19.47 -33.77
N PHE A 5 10.56 19.09 -32.51
CA PHE A 5 10.43 17.70 -32.09
C PHE A 5 8.99 17.48 -31.62
N THR A 6 8.09 17.14 -32.54
CA THR A 6 6.78 16.61 -32.15
C THR A 6 6.97 15.16 -31.75
N THR A 7 7.05 14.87 -30.45
CA THR A 7 6.86 13.50 -29.97
C THR A 7 5.43 13.10 -30.30
N LEU A 8 5.31 12.09 -31.16
CA LEU A 8 4.04 11.46 -31.50
C LEU A 8 3.45 10.87 -30.21
N PHE A 9 2.58 11.60 -29.52
CA PHE A 9 1.71 10.99 -28.53
C PHE A 9 0.74 10.11 -29.31
N THR A 10 1.07 8.82 -29.46
CA THR A 10 0.06 7.85 -29.78
C THR A 10 -0.91 7.85 -28.60
N THR A 11 -2.06 8.48 -28.77
CA THR A 11 -3.21 8.22 -27.90
C THR A 11 -3.61 6.77 -28.15
N ILE A 12 -2.98 5.84 -27.45
CA ILE A 12 -3.59 4.54 -27.21
C ILE A 12 -4.81 4.83 -26.35
N ASP A 13 -5.94 4.92 -27.02
CA ASP A 13 -7.26 4.96 -26.41
C ASP A 13 -7.33 3.88 -25.31
N GLY A 14 -7.70 4.33 -24.12
CA GLY A 14 -7.54 3.59 -22.88
C GLY A 14 -8.65 2.58 -22.71
N SER A 15 -8.40 1.29 -22.93
CA SER A 15 -9.27 0.21 -22.43
C SER A 15 -8.71 -1.21 -22.61
N ILE A 16 -7.47 -1.52 -22.22
CA ILE A 16 -6.98 -2.91 -22.22
C ILE A 16 -6.08 -3.17 -20.97
N PHE A 17 -6.69 -3.70 -19.90
CA PHE A 17 -6.12 -4.12 -18.60
C PHE A 17 -5.56 -3.04 -17.65
N LYS A 18 -6.40 -2.17 -17.08
CA LYS A 18 -6.06 -1.55 -15.77
C LYS A 18 -6.38 -2.56 -14.69
N ASP A 19 -5.38 -3.00 -13.92
CA ASP A 19 -5.63 -3.81 -12.74
C ASP A 19 -6.67 -3.14 -11.83
N PRO A 20 -7.52 -3.94 -11.16
CA PRO A 20 -8.45 -3.38 -10.20
C PRO A 20 -7.69 -2.67 -9.08
N PRO A 21 -8.27 -1.63 -8.46
CA PRO A 21 -7.69 -1.05 -7.26
C PRO A 21 -7.50 -2.11 -6.17
N ILE A 22 -6.40 -1.98 -5.44
CA ILE A 22 -6.09 -2.83 -4.29
C ILE A 22 -6.25 -1.98 -3.04
N THR A 23 -7.00 -2.52 -2.09
CA THR A 23 -7.15 -2.00 -0.74
C THR A 23 -6.29 -2.82 0.19
N VAL A 24 -5.43 -2.16 0.94
CA VAL A 24 -4.72 -2.73 2.07
C VAL A 24 -5.45 -2.29 3.33
N ASN A 25 -5.87 -3.24 4.16
CA ASN A 25 -6.51 -2.97 5.44
C ASN A 25 -5.74 -3.67 6.55
N THR A 26 -5.34 -2.89 7.55
CA THR A 26 -4.58 -3.36 8.70
C THR A 26 -5.37 -3.18 9.97
N THR A 27 -5.49 -4.24 10.78
CA THR A 27 -6.22 -4.23 12.06
C THR A 27 -5.27 -4.43 13.23
N ASN A 28 -5.44 -3.63 14.28
CA ASN A 28 -4.73 -3.78 15.55
C ASN A 28 -5.44 -4.81 16.45
N VAL A 29 -4.76 -5.90 16.79
CA VAL A 29 -5.23 -6.92 17.75
C VAL A 29 -4.20 -7.21 18.84
N LEU A 30 -3.35 -6.22 19.18
CA LEU A 30 -2.35 -6.35 20.25
C LEU A 30 -3.03 -6.81 21.57
N LYS A 31 -2.54 -7.91 22.17
CA LYS A 31 -3.12 -8.48 23.40
C LYS A 31 -2.98 -7.52 24.59
N SER A 32 -1.95 -6.69 24.57
CA SER A 32 -1.75 -5.58 25.51
C SER A 32 -2.79 -4.45 25.41
N HIS A 33 -3.68 -4.47 24.41
CA HIS A 33 -4.66 -3.42 24.11
C HIS A 33 -4.02 -2.04 23.85
N ASN A 34 -2.74 -2.02 23.51
CA ASN A 34 -2.02 -0.79 23.20
C ASN A 34 -2.52 -0.17 21.89
N GLN A 35 -2.41 1.16 21.82
CA GLN A 35 -2.60 1.90 20.59
C GLN A 35 -1.42 1.64 19.66
N LEU A 36 -1.72 1.25 18.42
CA LEU A 36 -0.73 0.96 17.39
C LEU A 36 -0.54 2.20 16.52
N THR A 37 0.68 2.72 16.45
CA THR A 37 1.04 3.75 15.48
C THR A 37 1.53 3.07 14.21
N ILE A 38 0.91 3.39 13.07
CA ILE A 38 1.31 2.93 11.75
C ILE A 38 1.73 4.12 10.90
N HIS A 39 2.87 4.01 10.22
CA HIS A 39 3.30 4.99 9.21
C HIS A 39 3.60 4.25 7.92
N CYS A 40 2.81 4.49 6.87
CA CYS A 40 2.97 3.82 5.59
C CYS A 40 3.50 4.77 4.51
N LYS A 41 4.36 4.24 3.63
CA LYS A 41 4.93 4.96 2.49
C LYS A 41 5.07 4.04 1.28
N SER A 42 5.23 4.64 0.10
CA SER A 42 5.73 4.00 -1.11
C SER A 42 7.05 4.67 -1.54
N GLY A 43 7.51 4.41 -2.77
CA GLY A 43 8.60 5.19 -3.37
C GLY A 43 8.18 6.63 -3.72
N ASP A 44 6.89 6.85 -3.97
CA ASP A 44 6.34 8.09 -4.52
C ASP A 44 5.48 8.88 -3.52
N ASP A 45 4.87 8.19 -2.54
CA ASP A 45 3.86 8.76 -1.65
C ASP A 45 4.19 8.49 -0.17
N ASP A 46 3.96 9.49 0.68
CA ASP A 46 3.89 9.31 2.13
C ASP A 46 2.43 9.36 2.57
N LEU A 47 1.91 8.22 3.07
CA LEU A 47 0.51 8.11 3.50
C LEU A 47 0.27 8.65 4.92
N GLY A 48 1.35 9.09 5.58
CA GLY A 48 1.32 9.69 6.90
C GLY A 48 1.20 8.67 8.04
N ILE A 49 1.13 9.23 9.25
CA ILE A 49 1.05 8.49 10.50
C ILE A 49 -0.41 8.39 10.93
N HIS A 50 -0.85 7.18 11.26
CA HIS A 50 -2.18 6.88 11.79
C HIS A 50 -2.05 6.14 13.11
N GLN A 51 -2.98 6.38 14.03
CA GLN A 51 -2.99 5.69 15.32
C GLN A 51 -4.26 4.85 15.45
N LEU A 52 -4.08 3.54 15.64
CA LEU A 52 -5.15 2.56 15.66
C LEU A 52 -5.39 2.13 17.11
N PRO A 53 -6.56 2.41 17.71
CA PRO A 53 -6.92 1.83 19.00
C PRO A 53 -7.00 0.29 18.91
N PHE A 54 -7.10 -0.40 20.04
CA PHE A 54 -7.37 -1.84 20.06
C PHE A 54 -8.65 -2.16 19.26
N LEU A 55 -8.58 -3.17 18.38
CA LEU A 55 -9.60 -3.54 17.38
C LEU A 55 -9.90 -2.46 16.33
N GLY A 56 -9.17 -1.34 16.33
CA GLY A 56 -9.20 -0.34 15.28
C GLY A 56 -8.44 -0.79 14.04
N GLY A 57 -8.74 -0.16 12.90
CA GLY A 57 -8.12 -0.45 11.63
C GLY A 57 -7.76 0.80 10.83
N TYR A 58 -6.82 0.63 9.91
CA TYR A 58 -6.44 1.64 8.92
C TYR A 58 -6.38 0.98 7.55
N ALA A 59 -7.01 1.63 6.58
CA ALA A 59 -7.05 1.15 5.21
C ALA A 59 -6.72 2.28 4.22
N PHE A 60 -6.05 1.90 3.15
CA PHE A 60 -5.81 2.76 2.00
C PHE A 60 -5.95 1.96 0.71
N THR A 61 -6.32 2.65 -0.36
CA THR A 61 -6.56 2.06 -1.68
C THR A 61 -5.68 2.73 -2.71
N PHE A 62 -5.06 1.92 -3.56
CA PHE A 62 -4.21 2.40 -4.66
C PHE A 62 -4.42 1.54 -5.90
N ARG A 63 -3.87 1.98 -7.03
CA ARG A 63 -3.81 1.19 -8.26
C ARG A 63 -2.37 0.79 -8.50
N PRO A 64 -2.06 -0.51 -8.65
CA PRO A 64 -0.72 -0.92 -9.03
C PRO A 64 -0.30 -0.30 -10.37
N ASN A 65 0.96 0.10 -10.46
CA ASN A 65 1.57 0.52 -11.71
C ASN A 65 1.64 -0.65 -12.71
N PHE A 66 1.65 -0.32 -13.99
CA PHE A 66 1.67 -1.30 -15.07
C PHE A 66 2.94 -2.16 -15.08
N TRP A 67 4.05 -1.62 -14.57
CA TRP A 67 5.36 -2.27 -14.53
C TRP A 67 5.50 -3.35 -13.45
N GLY A 68 4.50 -3.51 -12.57
CA GLY A 68 4.52 -4.50 -11.50
C GLY A 68 5.59 -4.23 -10.44
N SER A 69 5.97 -2.97 -10.25
CA SER A 69 6.99 -2.56 -9.27
C SER A 69 6.39 -1.86 -8.04
N THR A 70 5.05 -1.85 -7.92
CA THR A 70 4.36 -1.17 -6.83
C THR A 70 4.70 -1.80 -5.48
N GLN A 71 5.16 -0.97 -4.54
CA GLN A 71 5.49 -1.40 -3.20
C GLN A 71 5.03 -0.36 -2.19
N PHE A 72 4.38 -0.84 -1.13
CA PHE A 72 4.11 -0.06 0.07
C PHE A 72 4.74 -0.76 1.26
N TYR A 73 5.29 0.04 2.16
CA TYR A 73 5.89 -0.43 3.40
C TYR A 73 5.41 0.42 4.57
N CYS A 74 5.29 -0.20 5.73
CA CYS A 74 4.86 0.48 6.94
C CYS A 74 5.78 0.18 8.11
N THR A 75 5.93 1.17 8.99
CA THR A 75 6.48 0.97 10.32
C THR A 75 5.34 0.91 11.33
N PHE A 76 5.40 -0.08 12.21
CA PHE A 76 4.43 -0.36 13.26
C PHE A 76 5.09 -0.13 14.61
N GLN A 77 4.51 0.71 15.45
CA GLN A 77 5.09 1.13 16.71
C GLN A 77 4.07 1.09 17.84
N TRP A 78 4.48 0.51 18.96
CA TRP A 78 3.76 0.52 20.23
C TRP A 78 4.79 0.43 21.37
N PRO A 79 4.40 0.55 22.66
CA PRO A 79 5.36 0.61 23.75
C PRO A 79 6.36 -0.56 23.74
N GLY A 80 7.65 -0.24 23.61
CA GLY A 80 8.74 -1.21 23.61
C GLY A 80 8.96 -1.97 22.30
N PHE A 81 8.21 -1.66 21.22
CA PHE A 81 8.33 -2.37 19.95
C PHE A 81 8.21 -1.45 18.73
N SER A 82 9.05 -1.69 17.72
CA SER A 82 9.02 -1.00 16.43
C SER A 82 9.44 -1.97 15.34
N GLN A 83 8.56 -2.18 14.36
CA GLN A 83 8.79 -3.15 13.29
C GLN A 83 8.47 -2.56 11.92
N TYR A 84 9.40 -2.76 10.97
CA TYR A 84 9.18 -2.49 9.56
C TYR A 84 8.59 -3.72 8.88
N PHE A 85 7.66 -3.50 7.95
CA PHE A 85 7.14 -4.55 7.09
C PHE A 85 6.66 -4.00 5.74
N ASP A 86 6.98 -4.72 4.67
CA ASP A 86 6.43 -4.43 3.34
C ASP A 86 4.97 -4.90 3.28
N ILE A 87 4.04 -3.97 3.52
CA ILE A 87 2.60 -4.26 3.62
C ILE A 87 2.01 -4.64 2.27
N TYR A 88 2.64 -4.22 1.16
CA TYR A 88 2.30 -4.64 -0.18
C TYR A 88 3.54 -4.70 -1.07
N LYS A 89 3.72 -5.82 -1.79
CA LYS A 89 4.66 -5.97 -2.90
C LYS A 89 3.95 -6.59 -4.09
N ASP A 90 3.93 -5.93 -5.23
CA ASP A 90 3.20 -6.38 -6.43
C ASP A 90 3.50 -7.84 -6.78
N ASN A 91 4.79 -8.18 -6.87
CA ASN A 91 5.25 -9.55 -7.19
C ASN A 91 4.82 -10.61 -6.15
N ARG A 92 4.58 -10.23 -4.90
CA ARG A 92 4.16 -11.13 -3.82
C ARG A 92 2.64 -11.23 -3.75
N ASP A 93 1.95 -10.11 -3.92
CA ASP A 93 0.58 -9.90 -3.42
C ASP A 93 -0.47 -9.71 -4.50
N ARG A 94 -0.10 -9.27 -5.72
CA ARG A 94 -1.03 -8.94 -6.80
C ARG A 94 -2.06 -10.03 -7.08
N MET A 95 -1.65 -11.29 -6.98
CA MET A 95 -2.52 -12.45 -7.18
C MET A 95 -3.01 -13.12 -5.88
N LYS A 96 -2.48 -12.75 -4.70
CA LYS A 96 -2.79 -13.39 -3.42
C LYS A 96 -3.88 -12.65 -2.63
N CYS A 97 -3.95 -11.33 -2.76
CA CYS A 97 -4.89 -10.49 -2.01
C CYS A 97 -6.31 -10.48 -2.61
N ASN A 98 -6.87 -11.64 -2.96
CA ASN A 98 -8.17 -11.75 -3.65
C ASN A 98 -8.31 -10.78 -4.85
N LYS A 99 -7.19 -10.42 -5.48
CA LYS A 99 -7.02 -9.38 -6.51
C LYS A 99 -7.35 -7.93 -6.08
N THR A 100 -8.02 -7.69 -4.96
CA THR A 100 -8.49 -6.33 -4.57
C THR A 100 -8.34 -6.00 -3.10
N LEU A 101 -8.12 -6.97 -2.22
CA LEU A 101 -8.11 -6.76 -0.77
C LEU A 101 -7.01 -7.56 -0.08
N CYS A 102 -6.03 -6.85 0.47
CA CYS A 102 -5.02 -7.40 1.37
C CYS A 102 -5.45 -7.12 2.81
N LEU A 103 -5.60 -8.18 3.62
CA LEU A 103 -5.92 -8.06 5.04
C LEU A 103 -4.68 -8.40 5.88
N TRP A 104 -4.31 -7.49 6.76
CA TRP A 104 -3.21 -7.66 7.69
C TRP A 104 -3.68 -7.47 9.13
N ILE A 105 -3.13 -8.28 10.02
CA ILE A 105 -3.43 -8.27 11.44
C ILE A 105 -2.12 -8.08 12.19
N VAL A 106 -2.06 -7.06 13.04
CA VAL A 106 -0.89 -6.78 13.89
C VAL A 106 -1.20 -7.21 15.31
N GLY A 107 -0.47 -8.20 15.80
CA GLY A 107 -0.64 -8.77 17.14
C GLY A 107 0.70 -9.15 17.76
N GLU A 108 0.67 -9.47 19.05
CA GLU A 108 1.81 -10.01 19.80
C GLU A 108 1.80 -11.54 19.69
N GLN A 109 2.96 -12.14 19.40
CA GLN A 109 3.12 -13.61 19.45
C GLN A 109 2.77 -14.13 20.84
#